data_AF-A0A755RBS7-F1
#
_entry.id   AF-A0A755RBS7-F1
#
_cell.length_a   1.000
_cell.length_b   1.000
_cell.length_c   1.000
_cell.angle_alpha   90.00
_cell.angle_beta   90.00
_cell.angle_gamma   90.00
#
_symmetry.space_group_name_H-M   'P 1'
#
loop_
_entity.id
_entity.type
_entity.pdbx_description
1 polymer ?
#
loop_
_entity_poly.entity_id
_entity_poly.type
_entity_poly.pdbx_seq_one_letter_code
_entity_poly.pdbx_strand_id
1 'polypeptide(L)'
;MTLFTEEDPTQRRYVDLITEVTAFEATKEPMKIISASDMLGICDAFLSETQCHIADRLPLSIAGRHELGRKIEWNCPHSWKPREEWSTHVRHALQILNRRYLDTPVSQLDDWQTWEELSTDIHVSARCTRRTVEFYRSGNPQHLPMSTELFAVPEVFSKFVASILSGDIHPVWMWHADAAKTPRCLDGLYPKYAPLS
;
A
#
# COMPACT_ATOMS: atom_id res chain seq x y z
N MET A 1 3.92 46.41 23.29
CA MET A 1 3.17 45.30 23.91
C MET A 1 2.02 44.98 22.98
N THR A 2 2.22 43.98 22.13
CA THR A 2 1.18 43.45 21.23
C THR A 2 0.47 42.33 21.97
N LEU A 3 -0.82 42.51 22.21
CA LEU A 3 -1.68 41.51 22.84
C LEU A 3 -1.85 40.34 21.86
N PHE A 4 -1.48 39.14 22.29
CA PHE A 4 -1.92 37.89 21.66
C PHE A 4 -3.44 37.82 21.84
N THR A 5 -4.19 38.01 20.77
CA THR A 5 -5.57 37.53 20.70
C THR A 5 -5.52 36.03 20.45
N GLU A 6 -5.96 35.24 21.44
CA GLU A 6 -6.31 33.83 21.25
C GLU A 6 -7.26 33.74 20.05
N GLU A 7 -6.87 33.03 18.99
CA GLU A 7 -7.74 32.76 17.86
C GLU A 7 -8.96 31.97 18.35
N ASP A 8 -10.15 32.50 18.08
CA ASP A 8 -11.41 31.82 18.34
C ASP A 8 -11.45 30.49 17.55
N PRO A 9 -11.49 29.33 18.24
CA PRO A 9 -11.47 28.02 17.58
C PRO A 9 -12.70 27.76 16.71
N THR A 10 -13.74 28.61 16.79
CA THR A 10 -14.94 28.51 15.96
C THR A 10 -14.80 29.18 14.57
N GLN A 11 -13.72 29.93 14.32
CA GLN A 11 -13.51 30.66 13.07
C GLN A 11 -12.62 29.94 12.04
N ARG A 12 -12.09 28.75 12.33
CA ARG A 12 -11.38 27.95 11.31
C ARG A 12 -12.35 27.58 10.19
N ARG A 13 -12.08 28.05 8.97
CA ARG A 13 -12.95 27.82 7.82
C ARG A 13 -12.95 26.31 7.52
N TYR A 14 -14.13 25.75 7.31
CA TYR A 14 -14.38 24.36 6.89
C TYR A 14 -13.46 23.85 5.77
N VAL A 15 -13.00 24.76 4.90
CA VAL A 15 -12.06 24.49 3.80
C VAL A 15 -10.70 24.02 4.31
N ASP A 16 -10.23 24.54 5.44
CA ASP A 16 -8.91 24.21 6.00
C ASP A 16 -8.89 22.78 6.58
N LEU A 17 -10.03 22.28 7.08
CA LEU A 17 -10.21 20.91 7.59
C LEU A 17 -10.39 19.86 6.46
N ILE A 18 -10.92 20.28 5.30
CA ILE A 18 -11.07 19.41 4.13
C ILE A 18 -9.75 19.25 3.37
N THR A 19 -8.85 20.22 3.48
CA THR A 19 -7.59 20.20 2.71
C THR A 19 -6.70 19.00 3.10
N GLU A 20 -6.74 18.55 4.36
CA GLU A 20 -6.10 17.31 4.81
C GLU A 20 -6.76 16.04 4.23
N VAL A 21 -8.05 16.07 3.90
CA VAL A 21 -8.82 14.93 3.36
C VAL A 21 -8.80 14.88 1.83
N THR A 22 -8.56 16.00 1.15
CA THR A 22 -8.55 16.07 -0.33
C THR A 22 -7.23 15.66 -0.98
N ALA A 23 -6.17 15.45 -0.20
CA ALA A 23 -4.90 14.92 -0.70
C ALA A 23 -4.90 13.39 -0.88
N PHE A 24 -6.00 12.71 -0.52
CA PHE A 24 -6.15 11.27 -0.68
C PHE A 24 -6.55 10.92 -2.11
N GLU A 25 -5.71 10.14 -2.79
CA GLU A 25 -6.17 9.36 -3.95
C GLU A 25 -7.15 8.31 -3.44
N ALA A 26 -8.45 8.64 -3.48
CA ALA A 26 -9.49 7.69 -3.12
C ALA A 26 -9.53 6.56 -4.16
N THR A 27 -9.00 5.39 -3.80
CA THR A 27 -9.19 4.18 -4.60
C THR A 27 -10.66 3.80 -4.62
N LYS A 28 -11.20 3.53 -5.81
CA LYS A 28 -12.58 3.05 -6.00
C LYS A 28 -12.69 1.53 -5.91
N GLU A 29 -11.57 0.85 -5.74
CA GLU A 29 -11.53 -0.61 -5.67
C GLU A 29 -11.96 -1.11 -4.27
N PRO A 30 -12.69 -2.24 -4.17
CA PRO A 30 -12.96 -2.88 -2.89
C PRO A 30 -11.66 -3.24 -2.15
N MET A 31 -11.57 -2.80 -0.89
CA MET A 31 -10.41 -3.02 -0.04
C MET A 31 -10.77 -3.92 1.15
N LYS A 32 -9.81 -4.74 1.55
CA LYS A 32 -9.81 -5.58 2.73
C LYS A 32 -8.81 -5.05 3.75
N ILE A 33 -9.12 -5.13 5.04
CA ILE A 33 -8.20 -4.74 6.11
C ILE A 33 -7.44 -5.97 6.59
N ILE A 34 -6.11 -5.87 6.64
CA ILE A 34 -5.22 -6.90 7.16
C ILE A 34 -4.23 -6.32 8.17
N SER A 35 -3.56 -7.19 8.93
CA SER A 35 -2.59 -6.76 9.93
C SER A 35 -1.23 -6.40 9.31
N ALA A 36 -0.43 -5.61 10.03
CA ALA A 36 0.98 -5.38 9.70
C ALA A 36 1.75 -6.70 9.63
N SER A 37 1.44 -7.67 10.52
CA SER A 37 2.02 -9.01 10.50
C SER A 37 1.74 -9.75 9.20
N ASP A 38 0.52 -9.62 8.65
CA ASP A 38 0.17 -10.22 7.36
C ASP A 38 0.91 -9.55 6.20
N MET A 39 0.97 -8.21 6.19
CA MET A 39 1.75 -7.43 5.22
C MET A 39 3.23 -7.84 5.20
N LEU A 40 3.83 -7.99 6.39
CA LEU A 40 5.21 -8.47 6.51
C LEU A 40 5.36 -9.92 6.03
N GLY A 41 4.39 -10.79 6.36
CA GLY A 41 4.41 -12.18 5.92
C GLY A 41 4.42 -12.35 4.41
N ILE A 42 3.64 -11.55 3.66
CA ILE A 42 3.67 -11.59 2.19
C ILE A 42 4.95 -10.96 1.62
N CYS A 43 5.51 -9.93 2.27
CA CYS A 43 6.83 -9.40 1.88
C CYS A 43 7.91 -10.48 2.05
N ASP A 44 7.91 -11.16 3.20
CA ASP A 44 8.86 -12.23 3.50
C ASP A 44 8.75 -13.39 2.51
N ALA A 45 7.54 -13.70 2.03
CA ALA A 45 7.33 -14.69 0.96
C ALA A 45 8.05 -14.33 -0.36
N PHE A 46 8.10 -13.04 -0.74
CA PHE A 46 8.91 -12.63 -1.88
C PHE A 46 10.40 -12.70 -1.57
N LEU A 47 10.80 -12.21 -0.39
CA LEU A 47 12.21 -12.12 0.01
C LEU A 47 12.85 -13.51 0.20
N SER A 48 12.08 -14.54 0.55
CA SER A 48 12.58 -15.91 0.64
C SER A 48 12.81 -16.57 -0.72
N GLU A 49 12.15 -16.07 -1.77
CA GLU A 49 12.17 -16.67 -3.12
C GLU A 49 12.99 -15.84 -4.12
N THR A 50 13.54 -14.69 -3.71
CA THR A 50 14.28 -13.77 -4.58
C THR A 50 15.56 -13.29 -3.91
N GLN A 51 16.55 -12.90 -4.72
CA GLN A 51 17.84 -12.44 -4.23
C GLN A 51 18.25 -11.13 -4.91
N CYS A 52 18.92 -10.26 -4.16
CA CYS A 52 19.54 -9.06 -4.67
C CYS A 52 20.90 -9.42 -5.31
N HIS A 53 20.95 -9.59 -6.63
CA HIS A 53 22.17 -9.94 -7.36
C HIS A 53 23.03 -8.72 -7.70
N ILE A 54 22.38 -7.55 -7.85
CA ILE A 54 23.06 -6.30 -8.19
C ILE A 54 23.12 -5.43 -6.94
N ALA A 55 24.33 -5.19 -6.44
CA ALA A 55 24.56 -4.29 -5.31
C ALA A 55 24.09 -2.87 -5.62
N ASP A 56 23.57 -2.16 -4.62
CA ASP A 56 23.12 -0.77 -4.70
C ASP A 56 22.06 -0.46 -5.77
N ARG A 57 21.39 -1.50 -6.30
CA ARG A 57 20.24 -1.34 -7.19
C ARG A 57 19.14 -0.56 -6.47
N LEU A 58 18.81 0.61 -7.01
CA LEU A 58 17.72 1.45 -6.52
C LEU A 58 16.36 0.86 -6.90
N PRO A 59 15.29 1.14 -6.13
CA PRO A 59 13.94 0.78 -6.53
C PRO A 59 13.57 1.40 -7.87
N LEU A 60 12.83 0.65 -8.68
CA LEU A 60 12.31 1.14 -9.95
C LEU A 60 11.37 2.34 -9.76
N SER A 61 11.12 3.06 -10.85
CA SER A 61 10.07 4.07 -10.93
C SER A 61 8.69 3.50 -10.57
N ILE A 62 7.72 4.36 -10.26
CA ILE A 62 6.33 3.92 -9.98
C ILE A 62 5.80 3.05 -11.12
N ALA A 63 5.97 3.48 -12.38
CA ALA A 63 5.54 2.73 -13.54
C ALA A 63 6.22 1.35 -13.66
N GLY A 64 7.53 1.27 -13.41
CA GLY A 64 8.27 0.02 -13.44
C GLY A 64 7.83 -0.95 -12.34
N ARG A 65 7.57 -0.44 -11.13
CA ARG A 65 7.04 -1.24 -10.02
C ARG A 65 5.62 -1.73 -10.27
N HIS A 66 4.77 -0.91 -10.88
CA HIS A 66 3.44 -1.29 -11.32
C HIS A 66 3.50 -2.40 -12.38
N GLU A 67 4.44 -2.30 -13.33
CA GLU A 67 4.65 -3.37 -14.32
C GLU A 67 5.12 -4.68 -13.67
N LEU A 68 6.04 -4.63 -12.69
CA LEU A 68 6.41 -5.80 -11.88
C LEU A 68 5.19 -6.42 -11.20
N GLY A 69 4.36 -5.59 -10.56
CA GLY A 69 3.11 -6.00 -9.94
C GLY A 69 2.20 -6.72 -10.93
N ARG A 70 1.96 -6.15 -12.11
CA ARG A 70 1.13 -6.76 -13.17
C ARG A 70 1.64 -8.13 -13.61
N LYS A 71 2.96 -8.30 -13.79
CA LYS A 71 3.55 -9.59 -14.16
C LYS A 71 3.29 -10.66 -13.11
N ILE A 72 3.30 -10.32 -11.83
CA ILE A 72 2.95 -11.27 -10.76
C ILE A 72 1.44 -11.49 -10.68
N GLU A 73 0.64 -10.43 -10.80
CA GLU A 73 -0.82 -10.50 -10.75
C GLU A 73 -1.36 -11.57 -11.71
N TRP A 74 -0.89 -11.58 -12.96
CA TRP A 74 -1.32 -12.54 -13.98
C TRP A 74 -0.99 -14.01 -13.66
N ASN A 75 -0.06 -14.24 -12.74
CA ASN A 75 0.38 -15.58 -12.36
C ASN A 75 -0.14 -16.00 -10.96
N CYS A 76 -0.96 -15.15 -10.32
CA CYS A 76 -1.59 -15.42 -9.03
C CYS A 76 -3.10 -15.71 -9.18
N PRO A 77 -3.70 -16.46 -8.23
CA PRO A 77 -5.14 -16.65 -8.22
C PRO A 77 -5.87 -15.36 -7.85
N HIS A 78 -7.07 -15.17 -8.39
CA HIS A 78 -7.90 -14.00 -8.09
C HIS A 78 -8.62 -14.14 -6.73
N SER A 79 -9.05 -15.36 -6.37
CA SER A 79 -9.78 -15.61 -5.13
C SER A 79 -8.87 -15.47 -3.91
N TRP A 80 -9.42 -14.88 -2.84
CA TRP A 80 -8.71 -14.73 -1.56
C TRP A 80 -8.20 -16.08 -1.03
N LYS A 81 -6.96 -16.08 -0.53
CA LYS A 81 -6.28 -17.27 -0.03
C LYS A 81 -6.03 -17.21 1.47
N PRO A 82 -6.08 -18.35 2.19
CA PRO A 82 -5.60 -18.45 3.56
C PRO A 82 -4.13 -18.04 3.66
N ARG A 83 -3.74 -17.45 4.78
CA ARG A 83 -2.38 -16.92 5.02
C ARG A 83 -1.30 -17.98 4.80
N GLU A 84 -1.59 -19.21 5.18
CA GLU A 84 -0.70 -20.37 5.12
C GLU A 84 -0.33 -20.74 3.67
N GLU A 85 -1.18 -20.38 2.71
CA GLU A 85 -0.98 -20.68 1.28
C GLU A 85 -0.21 -19.58 0.53
N TRP A 86 -0.04 -18.39 1.13
CA TRP A 86 0.47 -17.21 0.43
C TRP A 86 1.88 -17.43 -0.13
N SER A 87 2.79 -17.99 0.68
CA SER A 87 4.16 -18.28 0.23
C SER A 87 4.20 -19.23 -0.95
N THR A 88 3.33 -20.25 -0.95
CA THR A 88 3.21 -21.20 -2.06
C THR A 88 2.74 -20.52 -3.34
N HIS A 89 1.77 -19.61 -3.25
CA HIS A 89 1.28 -18.86 -4.41
C HIS A 89 2.30 -17.87 -4.95
N VAL A 90 3.04 -17.16 -4.08
CA VAL A 90 4.14 -16.28 -4.49
C VAL A 90 5.24 -17.07 -5.20
N ARG A 91 5.70 -18.18 -4.61
CA ARG A 91 6.69 -19.07 -5.22
C ARG A 91 6.23 -19.55 -6.60
N HIS A 92 4.99 -20.01 -6.71
CA HIS A 92 4.47 -20.52 -7.98
C HIS A 92 4.40 -19.42 -9.04
N ALA A 93 3.97 -18.21 -8.69
CA ALA A 93 3.93 -17.07 -9.60
C ALA A 93 5.34 -16.70 -10.10
N LEU A 94 6.33 -16.69 -9.20
CA LEU A 94 7.73 -16.44 -9.56
C LEU A 94 8.32 -17.55 -10.45
N GLN A 95 7.97 -18.82 -10.21
CA GLN A 95 8.39 -19.94 -11.06
C GLN A 95 7.83 -19.84 -12.48
N ILE A 96 6.55 -19.46 -12.63
CA ILE A 96 5.96 -19.22 -13.95
C ILE A 96 6.68 -18.07 -14.65
N LEU A 97 6.93 -16.98 -13.92
CA LEU A 97 7.62 -15.82 -14.46
C LEU A 97 9.04 -16.17 -14.93
N ASN A 98 9.82 -16.88 -14.11
CA ASN A 98 11.17 -17.31 -14.45
C ASN A 98 11.19 -18.22 -15.69
N ARG A 99 10.29 -19.22 -15.78
CA ARG A 99 10.19 -20.08 -16.96
C ARG A 99 9.95 -19.29 -18.25
N ARG A 100 9.08 -18.28 -18.21
CA ARG A 100 8.84 -17.42 -19.39
C ARG A 100 10.10 -16.68 -19.83
N TYR A 101 10.94 -16.23 -18.90
CA TYR A 101 12.22 -15.59 -19.20
C TYR A 101 13.25 -16.57 -19.78
N LEU A 102 13.21 -17.83 -19.40
CA LEU A 102 14.08 -18.86 -19.96
C LEU A 102 13.64 -19.30 -21.36
N ASP A 103 12.32 -19.36 -21.61
CA ASP A 103 11.75 -19.92 -22.83
C ASP A 103 11.53 -18.87 -23.95
N THR A 104 11.50 -17.58 -23.62
CA THR A 104 11.21 -16.51 -24.59
C THR A 104 12.48 -15.71 -24.90
N PRO A 105 12.83 -15.50 -26.18
CA PRO A 105 13.88 -14.55 -26.54
C PRO A 105 13.51 -13.17 -25.98
N VAL A 106 14.28 -12.68 -25.02
CA VAL A 106 14.08 -11.36 -24.44
C VAL A 106 14.37 -10.30 -25.50
N SER A 107 13.43 -9.38 -25.72
CA SER A 107 13.65 -8.29 -26.65
C SER A 107 14.72 -7.36 -26.08
N GLN A 108 15.60 -6.81 -26.91
CA GLN A 108 16.57 -5.78 -26.48
C GLN A 108 15.89 -4.50 -25.95
N LEU A 109 14.58 -4.36 -26.17
CA LEU A 109 13.77 -3.24 -25.70
C LEU A 109 13.10 -3.50 -24.33
N ASP A 110 13.20 -4.71 -23.78
CA ASP A 110 12.62 -5.02 -22.48
C ASP A 110 13.48 -4.43 -21.34
N ASP A 111 12.83 -3.87 -20.33
CA ASP A 111 13.53 -3.24 -19.18
C ASP A 111 14.37 -4.25 -18.36
N TRP A 112 14.05 -5.55 -18.45
CA TRP A 112 14.80 -6.64 -17.82
C TRP A 112 15.33 -7.59 -18.87
N GLN A 113 16.64 -7.66 -19.02
CA GLN A 113 17.31 -8.52 -19.99
C GLN A 113 17.64 -9.90 -19.39
N THR A 114 17.67 -10.00 -18.05
CA THR A 114 18.01 -11.24 -17.34
C THR A 114 17.07 -11.52 -16.17
N TRP A 115 17.01 -12.79 -15.76
CA TRP A 115 16.33 -13.19 -14.52
C TRP A 115 16.99 -12.54 -13.29
N GLU A 116 18.31 -12.35 -13.28
CA GLU A 116 19.01 -11.76 -12.14
C GLU A 116 18.61 -10.29 -11.91
N GLU A 117 18.44 -9.52 -12.98
CA GLU A 117 17.91 -8.15 -12.92
C GLU A 117 16.48 -8.13 -12.38
N LEU A 118 15.60 -8.98 -12.93
CA LEU A 118 14.22 -9.09 -12.50
C LEU A 118 14.09 -9.54 -11.04
N SER A 119 14.82 -10.59 -10.66
CA SER A 119 14.89 -11.10 -9.28
C SER A 119 15.37 -10.01 -8.32
N THR A 120 16.38 -9.24 -8.72
CA THR A 120 16.86 -8.09 -7.93
C THR A 120 15.78 -7.04 -7.76
N ASP A 121 15.11 -6.63 -8.84
CA ASP A 121 14.10 -5.56 -8.78
C ASP A 121 12.84 -5.99 -8.00
N ILE A 122 12.45 -7.27 -8.06
CA ILE A 122 11.40 -7.86 -7.21
C ILE A 122 11.85 -7.83 -5.74
N HIS A 123 13.06 -8.30 -5.45
CA HIS A 123 13.61 -8.34 -4.10
C HIS A 123 13.69 -6.93 -3.48
N VAL A 124 14.20 -5.95 -4.24
CA VAL A 124 14.31 -4.56 -3.79
C VAL A 124 12.93 -3.96 -3.55
N SER A 125 11.96 -4.21 -4.43
CA SER A 125 10.58 -3.70 -4.28
C SER A 125 9.91 -4.28 -3.02
N ALA A 126 9.94 -5.60 -2.84
CA ALA A 126 9.40 -6.25 -1.65
C ALA A 126 10.09 -5.78 -0.36
N ARG A 127 11.42 -5.58 -0.39
CA ARG A 127 12.19 -5.06 0.75
C ARG A 127 11.80 -3.62 1.09
N CYS A 128 11.55 -2.78 0.08
CA CYS A 128 11.08 -1.42 0.29
C CYS A 128 9.70 -1.41 0.95
N THR A 129 8.75 -2.19 0.41
CA THR A 129 7.41 -2.33 0.98
C THR A 129 7.48 -2.83 2.43
N ARG A 130 8.30 -3.84 2.72
CA ARG A 130 8.52 -4.35 4.07
C ARG A 130 8.99 -3.26 5.03
N ARG A 131 9.99 -2.47 4.63
CA ARG A 131 10.51 -1.34 5.44
C ARG A 131 9.47 -0.26 5.65
N THR A 132 8.66 0.05 4.63
CA THR A 132 7.56 1.00 4.74
C THR A 132 6.52 0.50 5.75
N VAL A 133 6.14 -0.77 5.70
CA VAL A 133 5.23 -1.38 6.69
C VAL A 133 5.83 -1.30 8.10
N GLU A 134 7.11 -1.62 8.28
CA GLU A 134 7.79 -1.50 9.58
C GLU A 134 7.81 -0.06 10.10
N PHE A 135 8.01 0.92 9.22
CA PHE A 135 7.98 2.34 9.56
C PHE A 135 6.61 2.78 10.06
N TYR A 136 5.54 2.45 9.34
CA TYR A 136 4.16 2.76 9.78
C TYR A 136 3.77 1.99 11.04
N ARG A 137 4.24 0.74 11.20
CA ARG A 137 3.97 -0.09 12.38
C ARG A 137 4.67 0.43 13.63
N SER A 138 5.96 0.75 13.53
CA SER A 138 6.75 1.22 14.67
C SER A 138 6.36 2.65 15.06
N GLY A 139 5.85 3.43 14.09
CA GLY A 139 5.63 4.85 14.24
C GLY A 139 6.94 5.63 14.23
N ASN A 140 6.85 6.90 13.86
CA ASN A 140 7.91 7.86 14.10
C ASN A 140 7.24 9.21 14.36
N PRO A 141 7.25 9.74 15.60
CA PRO A 141 6.52 10.95 15.92
C PRO A 141 7.02 12.20 15.17
N GLN A 142 8.20 12.15 14.54
CA GLN A 142 8.69 13.23 13.67
C GLN A 142 8.08 13.22 12.26
N HIS A 143 7.55 12.08 11.81
CA HIS A 143 7.16 11.87 10.42
C HIS A 143 5.76 11.24 10.26
N LEU A 144 5.19 10.70 11.33
CA LEU A 144 3.90 10.03 11.35
C LEU A 144 3.05 10.57 12.51
N PRO A 145 1.76 10.86 12.28
CA PRO A 145 0.85 11.33 13.33
C PRO A 145 0.62 10.25 14.40
N MET A 146 0.61 8.97 13.99
CA MET A 146 0.53 7.81 14.88
C MET A 146 1.02 6.54 14.16
N SER A 147 1.37 5.50 14.91
CA SER A 147 1.62 4.17 14.35
C SER A 147 0.33 3.48 13.92
N THR A 148 0.43 2.43 13.09
CA THR A 148 -0.69 1.55 12.78
C THR A 148 -0.30 0.08 12.65
N GLU A 149 -1.16 -0.79 13.16
CA GLU A 149 -1.09 -2.24 12.96
C GLU A 149 -1.99 -2.73 11.81
N LEU A 150 -2.71 -1.83 11.13
CA LEU A 150 -3.72 -2.17 10.12
C LEU A 150 -3.41 -1.52 8.78
N PHE A 151 -3.63 -2.28 7.71
CA PHE A 151 -3.43 -1.86 6.33
C PHE A 151 -4.63 -2.25 5.49
N ALA A 152 -5.06 -1.36 4.60
CA ALA A 152 -6.02 -1.65 3.57
C ALA A 152 -5.30 -2.19 2.34
N VAL A 153 -5.79 -3.30 1.79
CA VAL A 153 -5.24 -3.97 0.61
C VAL A 153 -6.37 -4.32 -0.35
N PRO A 154 -6.10 -4.51 -1.66
CA PRO A 154 -7.12 -5.00 -2.59
C PRO A 154 -7.80 -6.28 -2.10
N GLU A 155 -9.12 -6.38 -2.27
CA GLU A 155 -9.88 -7.59 -1.90
C GLU A 155 -9.54 -8.80 -2.81
N VAL A 156 -9.12 -8.54 -4.04
CA VAL A 156 -8.65 -9.56 -4.98
C VAL A 156 -7.22 -9.97 -4.64
N PHE A 157 -6.99 -11.27 -4.46
CA PHE A 157 -5.71 -11.77 -3.94
C PHE A 157 -4.53 -11.45 -4.85
N SER A 158 -4.66 -11.69 -6.16
CA SER A 158 -3.60 -11.40 -7.13
C SER A 158 -3.16 -9.93 -7.10
N LYS A 159 -4.13 -9.02 -6.93
CA LYS A 159 -3.86 -7.58 -6.81
C LYS A 159 -3.22 -7.20 -5.48
N PHE A 160 -3.63 -7.83 -4.38
CA PHE A 160 -2.94 -7.69 -3.11
C PHE A 160 -1.48 -8.15 -3.20
N VAL A 161 -1.22 -9.31 -3.78
CA VAL A 161 0.16 -9.80 -3.98
C VAL A 161 0.95 -8.84 -4.88
N ALA A 162 0.34 -8.34 -5.94
CA ALA A 162 0.94 -7.35 -6.83
C ALA A 162 1.24 -6.01 -6.14
N SER A 163 0.39 -5.58 -5.20
CA SER A 163 0.55 -4.30 -4.48
C SER A 163 1.82 -4.27 -3.62
N ILE A 164 2.33 -5.43 -3.22
CA ILE A 164 3.62 -5.55 -2.52
C ILE A 164 4.77 -5.11 -3.40
N LEU A 165 4.71 -5.37 -4.71
CA LEU A 165 5.75 -4.98 -5.64
C LEU A 165 5.55 -3.57 -6.18
N SER A 166 4.31 -3.15 -6.40
CA SER A 166 4.02 -1.76 -6.81
C SER A 166 4.37 -0.75 -5.71
N GLY A 167 4.26 -1.17 -4.45
CA GLY A 167 4.47 -0.33 -3.27
C GLY A 167 3.24 0.50 -2.90
N ASP A 168 2.06 0.14 -3.43
CA ASP A 168 0.80 0.82 -3.14
C ASP A 168 0.25 0.36 -1.77
N ILE A 169 0.80 0.95 -0.71
CA ILE A 169 0.51 0.60 0.68
C ILE A 169 -0.45 1.63 1.28
N HIS A 170 -1.53 1.15 1.90
CA HIS A 170 -2.56 2.00 2.48
C HIS A 170 -2.64 1.77 4.00
N PRO A 171 -1.83 2.47 4.81
CA PRO A 171 -1.91 2.40 6.27
C PRO A 171 -3.28 2.90 6.75
N VAL A 172 -3.87 2.23 7.75
CA VAL A 172 -5.20 2.57 8.27
C VAL A 172 -5.06 3.04 9.70
N TRP A 173 -5.32 4.32 9.96
CA TRP A 173 -5.41 4.84 11.32
C TRP A 173 -6.83 4.74 11.82
N MET A 174 -7.01 3.97 12.89
CA MET A 174 -8.28 3.94 13.60
C MET A 174 -8.28 5.03 14.67
N TRP A 175 -9.26 5.92 14.58
CA TRP A 175 -9.52 6.94 15.58
C TRP A 175 -10.94 6.80 16.13
N HIS A 176 -11.14 7.23 17.37
CA HIS A 176 -12.46 7.29 17.96
C HIS A 176 -13.18 8.57 17.52
N ALA A 177 -14.27 8.42 16.77
CA ALA A 177 -15.16 9.52 16.43
C ALA A 177 -16.34 9.55 17.42
N ASP A 178 -16.55 10.70 18.05
CA ASP A 178 -17.73 10.94 18.89
C ASP A 178 -18.89 11.44 18.01
N ALA A 179 -19.96 10.64 17.94
CA ALA A 179 -21.16 10.94 17.17
C ALA A 179 -21.78 12.29 17.56
N ALA A 180 -21.76 12.66 18.85
CA ALA A 180 -22.30 13.92 19.33
C ALA A 180 -21.45 15.13 18.90
N LYS A 181 -20.17 14.90 18.59
CA LYS A 181 -19.23 15.92 18.08
C LYS A 181 -19.14 15.93 16.56
N THR A 182 -19.95 15.10 15.87
CA THR A 182 -20.00 15.16 14.41
C THR A 182 -20.51 16.55 14.00
N PRO A 183 -19.87 17.23 13.03
CA PRO A 183 -20.25 18.59 12.68
C PRO A 183 -21.75 18.72 12.41
N ARG A 184 -22.37 19.74 13.01
CA ARG A 184 -23.81 20.05 12.90
C ARG A 184 -24.76 19.01 13.51
N CYS A 185 -24.27 18.08 14.31
CA CYS A 185 -25.11 17.29 15.22
C CYS A 185 -25.65 18.21 16.34
N LEU A 186 -26.97 18.33 16.46
CA LEU A 186 -27.64 19.06 17.54
C LEU A 186 -28.56 18.07 18.26
N ASP A 187 -28.27 17.76 19.52
CA ASP A 187 -29.03 16.81 20.35
C ASP A 187 -29.27 15.43 19.68
N GLY A 188 -28.27 14.93 18.94
CA GLY A 188 -28.37 13.63 18.24
C GLY A 188 -29.12 13.68 16.90
N LEU A 189 -29.60 14.85 16.47
CA LEU A 189 -30.16 15.05 15.14
C LEU A 189 -29.06 15.46 14.17
N TYR A 190 -28.78 14.57 13.21
CA TYR A 190 -27.93 14.88 12.07
C TYR A 190 -28.67 15.78 11.07
N PRO A 191 -27.99 16.73 10.41
CA PRO A 191 -28.61 17.51 9.35
C PRO A 191 -29.05 16.58 8.22
N LYS A 192 -30.23 16.84 7.63
CA LYS A 192 -30.58 16.24 6.35
C LYS A 192 -29.65 16.84 5.31
N TYR A 193 -28.57 16.13 4.98
CA TYR A 193 -27.71 16.51 3.87
C TYR A 193 -28.57 16.51 2.61
N ALA A 194 -28.74 17.68 1.97
CA ALA A 194 -29.30 17.72 0.63
C ALA A 194 -28.36 16.90 -0.27
N PRO A 195 -28.88 16.01 -1.14
CA PRO A 195 -28.03 15.29 -2.07
C PRO A 195 -27.24 16.32 -2.89
N LEU A 196 -25.94 16.07 -3.05
CA LEU A 196 -25.11 16.83 -3.97
C LEU A 196 -25.69 16.62 -5.37
N SER A 197 -26.30 17.67 -5.92
CA SER A 197 -26.78 17.76 -7.31
C SER A 197 -25.62 17.78 -8.29
#